data_AF-A0A9D9CBW9-F1
#
_entry.id   AF-A0A9D9CBW9-F1
#
_cell.length_a   1.000
_cell.length_b   1.000
_cell.length_c   1.000
_cell.angle_alpha   90.00
_cell.angle_beta   90.00
_cell.angle_gamma   90.00
#
_symmetry.space_group_name_H-M   'P 1'
#
loop_
_entity.id
_entity.type
_entity.pdbx_description
1 polymer ?
#
loop_
_entity_poly.entity_id
_entity_poly.type
_entity_poly.pdbx_seq_one_letter_code
_entity_poly.pdbx_strand_id
1 'polypeptide(L)'
;MDRQTVIGFILIFLILMGSYFFNKPTAAQLEEARRQDSIAMIQAELARQEALVREAMEQQNLHQLDAQQQENLDIQLNKQFGAYAALVKGENQHYTFENDLMELTMASKGGRIASVRLKDYVTGDSLPLILFDEETSEFAMTLITHESRVVRTSDLFFEKVESANPMEFIFRLNMADNNHLDFVYTLQPDNYMMNFDVRGQGLENMLSMGTNSVDIDWNVKMRAQERGRKFANRYAMLQYKYEGDDVEKLSEAKDSHKDISSRLSWVAFKDQFFAAVFINKDGFSSNELSSQMESEQSPYIKSYMMRSQAAFNMRGDREANFQFY
;
A
#
# COMPACT_ATOMS: atom_id res chain seq x y z
N MET A 1 54.10 58.54 -43.72
CA MET A 1 52.79 58.27 -44.35
C MET A 1 52.65 59.17 -45.57
N ASP A 2 52.28 58.60 -46.70
CA ASP A 2 52.18 59.31 -47.99
C ASP A 2 50.82 60.02 -48.12
N ARG A 3 50.78 61.23 -48.69
CA ARG A 3 49.60 62.12 -48.68
C ARG A 3 48.41 61.56 -49.46
N GLN A 4 48.66 60.63 -50.38
CA GLN A 4 47.62 60.06 -51.24
C GLN A 4 46.72 59.06 -50.48
N THR A 5 47.22 58.40 -49.42
CA THR A 5 46.42 57.47 -48.61
C THR A 5 45.39 58.19 -47.74
N VAL A 6 45.70 59.40 -47.26
CA VAL A 6 44.80 60.17 -46.39
C VAL A 6 43.55 60.66 -47.14
N ILE A 7 43.69 61.05 -48.41
CA ILE A 7 42.57 61.53 -49.23
C ILE A 7 41.57 60.40 -49.52
N GLY A 8 42.06 59.17 -49.73
CA GLY A 8 41.21 58.00 -49.93
C GLY A 8 40.29 57.71 -48.73
N PHE A 9 40.82 57.83 -47.51
CA PHE A 9 40.01 57.64 -46.29
C PHE A 9 38.93 58.71 -46.11
N ILE A 10 39.19 59.96 -46.48
CA ILE A 10 38.19 61.05 -46.40
C ILE A 10 37.04 60.80 -47.38
N LEU A 11 37.32 60.35 -48.60
CA LEU A 11 36.30 60.03 -49.59
C LEU A 11 35.42 58.84 -49.17
N ILE A 12 36.03 57.79 -48.61
CA ILE A 12 35.27 56.64 -48.07
C ILE A 12 34.36 57.10 -46.93
N PHE A 13 34.84 57.95 -46.03
CA PHE A 13 34.04 58.48 -44.94
C PHE A 13 32.83 59.29 -45.44
N LEU A 14 33.01 60.11 -46.48
CA LEU A 14 31.92 60.88 -47.09
C LEU A 14 30.88 59.99 -47.79
N ILE A 15 31.31 58.92 -48.46
CA ILE A 15 30.40 57.96 -49.11
C ILE A 15 29.56 57.21 -48.06
N LEU A 16 30.18 56.77 -46.97
CA LEU A 16 29.48 56.10 -45.87
C LEU A 16 28.45 57.02 -45.20
N MET A 17 28.80 58.29 -44.98
CA MET A 17 27.88 59.31 -44.46
C MET A 17 26.71 59.57 -45.41
N GLY A 18 26.95 59.64 -46.73
CA GLY A 18 25.90 59.82 -47.73
C GLY A 18 24.91 58.64 -47.78
N SER A 19 25.43 57.41 -47.76
CA SER A 19 24.61 56.18 -47.75
C SER A 19 23.74 56.08 -46.49
N TYR A 20 24.29 56.44 -45.31
CA TYR A 20 23.55 56.45 -44.06
C TYR A 20 22.36 57.42 -44.07
N PHE A 21 22.49 58.56 -44.76
CA PHE A 21 21.41 59.55 -44.81
C PHE A 21 20.32 59.19 -45.83
N PHE A 22 20.67 58.55 -46.95
CA PHE A 22 19.71 58.19 -48.01
C PHE A 22 18.90 56.92 -47.72
N ASN A 23 19.45 55.97 -46.94
CA ASN A 23 18.79 54.72 -46.60
C ASN A 23 17.95 54.77 -45.30
N LYS A 24 17.60 55.96 -44.79
CA LYS A 24 16.72 56.08 -43.61
C LYS A 24 15.28 55.74 -44.01
N PRO A 25 14.60 54.80 -43.32
CA PRO A 25 13.22 54.43 -43.62
C PRO A 25 12.27 55.63 -43.48
N THR A 26 11.35 55.77 -44.44
CA THR A 26 10.38 56.87 -44.53
C THR A 26 9.35 56.79 -43.39
N ALA A 27 8.91 57.94 -42.87
CA ALA A 27 8.01 58.01 -41.71
C ALA A 27 6.71 57.18 -41.86
N ALA A 28 6.14 57.09 -43.07
CA ALA A 28 4.90 56.34 -43.33
C ALA A 28 5.06 54.81 -43.16
N GLN A 29 6.19 54.22 -43.57
CA GLN A 29 6.46 52.79 -43.41
C GLN A 29 6.69 52.42 -41.94
N LEU A 30 7.23 53.36 -41.15
CA LEU A 30 7.43 53.18 -39.71
C LEU A 30 6.10 53.21 -38.93
N GLU A 31 5.09 53.94 -39.42
CA GLU A 31 3.75 53.97 -38.82
C GLU A 31 2.94 52.70 -39.12
N GLU A 32 3.01 52.19 -40.36
CA GLU A 32 2.35 50.93 -40.73
C GLU A 32 2.93 49.74 -39.95
N ALA A 33 4.26 49.68 -39.80
CA ALA A 33 4.92 48.68 -38.96
C ALA A 33 4.41 48.73 -37.50
N ARG A 34 4.31 49.92 -36.90
CA ARG A 34 3.76 50.08 -35.54
C ARG A 34 2.30 49.67 -35.42
N ARG A 35 1.49 49.91 -36.46
CA ARG A 35 0.07 49.47 -36.49
C ARG A 35 -0.04 47.96 -36.58
N GLN A 36 0.78 47.32 -37.42
CA GLN A 36 0.83 45.86 -37.52
C GLN A 36 1.33 45.22 -36.22
N ASP A 37 2.36 45.78 -35.60
CA ASP A 37 2.85 45.34 -34.28
C ASP A 37 1.76 45.45 -33.21
N SER A 38 1.00 46.54 -33.22
CA SER A 38 -0.12 46.74 -32.28
C SER A 38 -1.24 45.73 -32.48
N ILE A 39 -1.60 45.41 -33.74
CA ILE A 39 -2.63 44.41 -34.07
C ILE A 39 -2.15 43.00 -33.70
N ALA A 40 -0.89 42.68 -33.97
CA ALA A 40 -0.29 41.38 -33.63
C ALA A 40 -0.25 41.16 -32.11
N MET A 41 0.06 42.20 -31.32
CA MET A 41 0.00 42.13 -29.85
C MET A 41 -1.42 41.87 -29.35
N ILE A 42 -2.43 42.55 -29.91
CA ILE A 42 -3.84 42.34 -29.51
C ILE A 42 -4.31 40.93 -29.89
N GLN A 43 -3.94 40.44 -31.08
CA GLN A 43 -4.29 39.08 -31.53
C GLN A 43 -3.59 38.00 -30.68
N ALA A 44 -2.32 38.21 -30.31
CA ALA A 44 -1.60 37.31 -29.42
C ALA A 44 -2.22 37.27 -28.02
N GLU A 45 -2.67 38.42 -27.50
CA GLU A 45 -3.35 38.49 -26.21
C GLU A 45 -4.72 37.82 -26.25
N LEU A 46 -5.50 38.02 -27.32
CA LEU A 46 -6.79 37.35 -27.51
C LEU A 46 -6.61 35.83 -27.61
N ALA A 47 -5.62 35.35 -28.36
CA ALA A 47 -5.32 33.93 -28.49
C ALA A 47 -4.87 33.30 -27.16
N ARG A 48 -4.10 34.03 -26.34
CA ARG A 48 -3.76 33.61 -24.98
C ARG A 48 -4.98 33.53 -24.08
N GLN A 49 -5.86 34.52 -24.15
CA GLN A 49 -7.09 34.54 -23.35
C GLN A 49 -8.04 33.41 -23.75
N GLU A 50 -8.21 33.13 -25.04
CA GLU A 50 -8.99 31.98 -25.53
C GLU A 50 -8.37 30.64 -25.11
N ALA A 51 -7.04 30.51 -25.14
CA ALA A 51 -6.36 29.31 -24.66
C ALA A 51 -6.61 29.07 -23.16
N LEU A 52 -6.50 30.13 -22.34
CA LEU A 52 -6.79 30.06 -20.90
C LEU A 52 -8.26 29.68 -20.63
N VAL A 53 -9.20 30.22 -21.40
CA VAL A 53 -10.63 29.86 -21.27
C VAL A 53 -10.87 28.40 -21.67
N ARG A 54 -10.24 27.92 -22.75
CA ARG A 54 -10.34 26.51 -23.16
C ARG A 54 -9.76 25.57 -22.11
N GLU A 55 -8.58 25.88 -21.58
CA GLU A 55 -7.94 25.10 -20.52
C GLU A 55 -8.81 25.07 -19.25
N ALA A 56 -9.41 26.21 -18.87
CA ALA A 56 -10.34 26.27 -17.75
C ALA A 56 -11.62 25.44 -17.99
N MET A 57 -12.16 25.44 -19.21
CA MET A 57 -13.33 24.60 -19.57
C MET A 57 -12.99 23.11 -19.62
N GLU A 58 -11.81 22.73 -20.11
CA GLU A 58 -11.33 21.35 -20.11
C GLU A 58 -11.12 20.85 -18.68
N GLN A 59 -10.49 21.65 -17.81
CA GLN A 59 -10.38 21.36 -16.39
C GLN A 59 -11.76 21.21 -15.76
N GLN A 60 -12.70 22.13 -16.01
CA GLN A 60 -14.06 22.03 -15.46
C GLN A 60 -14.78 20.75 -15.91
N ASN A 61 -14.63 20.35 -17.18
CA ASN A 61 -15.21 19.10 -17.68
C ASN A 61 -14.58 17.88 -17.00
N LEU A 62 -13.25 17.84 -16.86
CA LEU A 62 -12.54 16.77 -16.13
C LEU A 62 -13.05 16.65 -14.68
N HIS A 63 -13.18 17.77 -13.97
CA HIS A 63 -13.72 17.78 -12.60
C HIS A 63 -15.17 17.27 -12.54
N GLN A 64 -16.01 17.58 -13.53
CA GLN A 64 -17.38 17.06 -13.59
C GLN A 64 -17.43 15.55 -13.88
N LEU A 65 -16.57 15.08 -14.78
CA LEU A 65 -16.41 13.65 -15.08
C LEU A 65 -15.91 12.87 -13.85
N ASP A 66 -14.95 13.42 -13.11
CA ASP A 66 -14.44 12.82 -11.89
C ASP A 66 -15.50 12.81 -10.79
N ALA A 67 -16.24 13.90 -10.60
CA ALA A 67 -17.34 13.97 -9.64
C ALA A 67 -18.45 12.96 -9.94
N GLN A 68 -18.83 12.79 -11.22
CA GLN A 68 -19.83 11.81 -11.64
C GLN A 68 -19.34 10.37 -11.46
N GLN A 69 -18.05 10.11 -11.69
CA GLN A 69 -17.45 8.79 -11.43
C GLN A 69 -17.42 8.48 -9.92
N GLN A 70 -17.06 9.46 -9.10
CA GLN A 70 -17.07 9.35 -7.65
C GLN A 70 -18.47 9.09 -7.10
N GLU A 71 -19.49 9.83 -7.58
CA GLU A 71 -20.89 9.60 -7.17
C GLU A 71 -21.36 8.17 -7.51
N ASN A 72 -21.02 7.68 -8.71
CA ASN A 72 -21.36 6.31 -9.10
C ASN A 72 -20.62 5.26 -8.25
N LEU A 73 -19.35 5.50 -7.94
CA LEU A 73 -18.57 4.63 -7.05
C LEU A 73 -19.19 4.62 -5.64
N ASP A 74 -19.59 5.77 -5.12
CA ASP A 74 -20.20 5.92 -3.81
C ASP A 74 -21.52 5.17 -3.71
N ILE A 75 -22.37 5.24 -4.73
CA ILE A 75 -23.61 4.47 -4.82
C ILE A 75 -23.32 2.96 -4.81
N GLN A 76 -22.30 2.51 -5.56
CA GLN A 76 -21.91 1.10 -5.61
C GLN A 76 -21.38 0.59 -4.26
N LEU A 77 -20.47 1.35 -3.64
CA LEU A 77 -19.89 1.01 -2.34
C LEU A 77 -20.96 1.01 -1.24
N ASN A 78 -21.87 1.99 -1.23
CA ASN A 78 -23.02 2.01 -0.31
C ASN A 78 -23.92 0.78 -0.50
N LYS A 79 -24.14 0.34 -1.75
CA LYS A 79 -24.93 -0.86 -2.02
C LYS A 79 -24.25 -2.14 -1.52
N GLN A 80 -22.92 -2.23 -1.61
CA GLN A 80 -22.14 -3.40 -1.21
C GLN A 80 -21.88 -3.43 0.31
N PHE A 81 -21.36 -2.34 0.86
CA PHE A 81 -20.85 -2.23 2.22
C PHE A 81 -21.80 -1.52 3.20
N GLY A 82 -22.88 -0.88 2.73
CA GLY A 82 -23.83 -0.18 3.59
C GLY A 82 -23.16 0.93 4.41
N ALA A 83 -23.41 0.97 5.71
CA ALA A 83 -22.82 1.93 6.65
C ALA A 83 -21.27 1.93 6.66
N TYR A 84 -20.64 0.87 6.14
CA TYR A 84 -19.18 0.71 6.10
C TYR A 84 -18.54 1.20 4.80
N ALA A 85 -19.32 1.74 3.87
CA ALA A 85 -18.82 2.20 2.57
C ALA A 85 -17.78 3.32 2.65
N ALA A 86 -17.77 4.09 3.75
CA ALA A 86 -16.71 5.08 3.99
C ALA A 86 -15.36 4.40 4.33
N LEU A 87 -15.39 3.23 4.98
CA LEU A 87 -14.19 2.55 5.49
C LEU A 87 -13.40 1.83 4.39
N VAL A 88 -14.01 1.61 3.23
CA VAL A 88 -13.35 1.05 2.03
C VAL A 88 -12.72 2.14 1.15
N LYS A 89 -12.84 3.41 1.54
CA LYS A 89 -12.21 4.54 0.86
C LYS A 89 -11.04 5.04 1.69
N GLY A 90 -9.86 5.02 1.10
CA GLY A 90 -8.68 5.53 1.73
C GLY A 90 -7.47 5.36 0.84
N GLU A 91 -6.39 6.02 1.22
CA GLU A 91 -5.07 5.75 0.68
C GLU A 91 -4.37 4.74 1.60
N ASN A 92 -3.68 3.78 0.99
CA ASN A 92 -2.90 2.83 1.75
C ASN A 92 -1.60 3.51 2.19
N GLN A 93 -1.50 3.79 3.48
CA GLN A 93 -0.36 4.44 4.11
C GLN A 93 0.51 3.40 4.78
N HIS A 94 1.83 3.61 4.72
CA HIS A 94 2.81 2.70 5.28
C HIS A 94 3.55 3.36 6.44
N TYR A 95 3.75 2.58 7.51
CA TYR A 95 4.44 3.03 8.72
C TYR A 95 5.53 2.04 9.08
N THR A 96 6.70 2.54 9.47
CA THR A 96 7.77 1.71 10.02
C THR A 96 7.52 1.47 11.51
N PHE A 97 7.58 0.22 11.94
CA PHE A 97 7.51 -0.18 13.33
C PHE A 97 8.56 -1.25 13.60
N GLU A 98 9.42 -1.08 14.60
CA GLU A 98 10.62 -1.88 14.73
C GLU A 98 11.14 -2.03 16.17
N ASN A 99 11.94 -3.07 16.38
CA ASN A 99 12.81 -3.24 17.54
C ASN A 99 14.25 -3.50 17.05
N ASP A 100 15.15 -3.95 17.94
CA ASP A 100 16.55 -4.20 17.58
C ASP A 100 16.75 -5.34 16.55
N LEU A 101 15.80 -6.28 16.44
CA LEU A 101 15.95 -7.49 15.62
C LEU A 101 15.15 -7.46 14.31
N MET A 102 14.00 -6.77 14.28
CA MET A 102 13.10 -6.76 13.13
C MET A 102 12.55 -5.37 12.82
N GLU A 103 12.37 -5.11 11.53
CA GLU A 103 11.73 -3.93 10.96
C GLU A 103 10.45 -4.37 10.25
N LEU A 104 9.30 -3.87 10.70
CA LEU A 104 8.00 -4.13 10.10
C LEU A 104 7.54 -2.91 9.32
N THR A 105 6.98 -3.15 8.15
CA THR A 105 6.16 -2.16 7.45
C THR A 105 4.69 -2.46 7.74
N MET A 106 3.99 -1.53 8.36
CA MET A 106 2.57 -1.60 8.71
C MET A 106 1.75 -0.88 7.65
N ALA A 107 0.72 -1.51 7.10
CA ALA A 107 -0.15 -0.93 6.07
C ALA A 107 -1.53 -0.58 6.65
N SER A 108 -1.99 0.65 6.40
CA SER A 108 -3.31 1.12 6.83
C SER A 108 -4.44 0.32 6.17
N LYS A 109 -4.24 -0.13 4.92
CA LYS A 109 -5.19 -1.04 4.27
C LYS A 109 -5.08 -2.43 4.89
N GLY A 110 -6.17 -2.91 5.49
CA GLY A 110 -6.18 -4.14 6.27
C GLY A 110 -5.69 -3.99 7.70
N GLY A 111 -5.12 -2.83 8.07
CA GLY A 111 -4.51 -2.61 9.38
C GLY A 111 -3.41 -3.63 9.68
N ARG A 112 -2.67 -4.11 8.68
CA ARG A 112 -1.89 -5.35 8.72
C ARG A 112 -0.38 -5.12 8.68
N ILE A 113 0.37 -6.18 8.97
CA ILE A 113 1.79 -6.27 8.61
C ILE A 113 1.89 -6.45 7.09
N ALA A 114 2.54 -5.51 6.41
CA ALA A 114 2.81 -5.56 4.99
C ALA A 114 4.16 -6.23 4.69
N SER A 115 5.18 -5.97 5.50
CA SER A 115 6.49 -6.61 5.32
C SER A 115 7.22 -6.78 6.64
N VAL A 116 8.07 -7.81 6.71
CA VAL A 116 8.95 -8.10 7.84
C VAL A 116 10.37 -8.32 7.33
N ARG A 117 11.30 -7.47 7.80
CA ARG A 117 12.73 -7.59 7.57
C ARG A 117 13.43 -8.00 8.86
N LEU A 118 14.32 -9.00 8.77
CA LEU A 118 15.18 -9.39 9.90
C LEU A 118 16.52 -8.66 9.78
N LYS A 119 16.86 -7.82 10.76
CA LYS A 119 17.95 -6.83 10.66
C LYS A 119 19.35 -7.45 10.60
N ASP A 120 19.54 -8.57 11.31
CA ASP A 120 20.83 -9.25 11.42
C ASP A 120 21.11 -10.24 10.29
N TYR A 121 20.19 -10.37 9.32
CA TYR A 121 20.27 -11.38 8.28
C TYR A 121 20.22 -10.78 6.88
N VAL A 122 20.89 -11.47 5.96
CA VAL A 122 20.88 -11.21 4.53
C VAL A 122 20.60 -12.49 3.77
N THR A 123 20.07 -12.35 2.56
CA THR A 123 19.88 -13.45 1.61
C THR A 123 21.23 -13.94 1.07
N GLY A 124 21.23 -15.07 0.35
CA GLY A 124 22.45 -15.64 -0.22
C GLY A 124 23.19 -14.76 -1.25
N ASP A 125 22.52 -13.72 -1.78
CA ASP A 125 23.06 -12.68 -2.65
C ASP A 125 23.35 -11.35 -1.91
N SER A 126 23.33 -11.37 -0.57
CA SER A 126 23.66 -10.24 0.31
C SER A 126 22.65 -9.08 0.27
N LEU A 127 21.41 -9.33 -0.12
CA LEU A 127 20.31 -8.38 0.01
C LEU A 127 19.67 -8.50 1.41
N PRO A 128 18.94 -7.46 1.88
CA PRO A 128 18.18 -7.56 3.13
C PRO A 128 17.25 -8.78 3.15
N LEU A 129 17.24 -9.51 4.27
CA LEU A 129 16.35 -10.65 4.44
C LEU A 129 14.93 -10.18 4.76
N ILE A 130 14.01 -10.41 3.83
CA ILE A 130 12.59 -10.09 3.94
C ILE A 130 11.80 -11.41 3.92
N LEU A 131 11.01 -11.68 4.96
CA LEU A 131 10.23 -12.91 5.07
C LEU A 131 9.08 -12.94 4.05
N PHE A 132 8.38 -11.81 3.96
CA PHE A 132 7.35 -11.52 2.98
C PHE A 132 7.19 -10.00 2.81
N ASP A 133 6.57 -9.61 1.72
CA ASP A 133 6.26 -8.23 1.36
C ASP A 133 4.75 -8.05 1.13
N GLU A 134 4.35 -6.84 0.78
CA GLU A 134 2.95 -6.46 0.72
C GLU A 134 2.17 -7.24 -0.36
N GLU A 135 2.83 -7.51 -1.49
CA GLU A 135 2.25 -8.23 -2.64
C GLU A 135 2.15 -9.73 -2.38
N THR A 136 3.00 -10.23 -1.48
CA THR A 136 3.17 -11.66 -1.19
C THR A 136 2.54 -12.08 0.13
N SER A 137 1.91 -11.16 0.86
CA SER A 137 1.22 -11.45 2.11
C SER A 137 -0.20 -10.90 2.12
N GLU A 138 -1.13 -11.67 2.65
CA GLU A 138 -2.47 -11.22 2.98
C GLU A 138 -2.80 -11.64 4.41
N PHE A 139 -3.43 -10.73 5.13
CA PHE A 139 -4.09 -11.02 6.40
C PHE A 139 -5.47 -10.37 6.35
N ALA A 140 -6.52 -11.14 6.63
CA ALA A 140 -7.88 -10.64 6.64
C ALA A 140 -8.69 -11.29 7.76
N MET A 141 -9.53 -10.50 8.40
CA MET A 141 -10.58 -10.97 9.29
C MET A 141 -11.93 -10.73 8.61
N THR A 142 -12.81 -11.72 8.63
CA THR A 142 -14.15 -11.60 8.05
C THR A 142 -15.16 -11.19 9.11
N LEU A 143 -15.72 -9.99 8.95
CA LEU A 143 -16.72 -9.41 9.81
C LEU A 143 -18.10 -9.57 9.18
N ILE A 144 -19.09 -10.01 9.97
CA ILE A 144 -20.50 -10.02 9.56
C ILE A 144 -21.19 -8.87 10.28
N THR A 145 -21.73 -7.94 9.52
CA THR A 145 -22.42 -6.76 10.03
C THR A 145 -23.81 -7.11 10.57
N HIS A 146 -24.43 -6.22 11.36
CA HIS A 146 -25.79 -6.43 11.86
C HIS A 146 -26.84 -6.55 10.73
N GLU A 147 -26.54 -5.97 9.55
CA GLU A 147 -27.35 -6.11 8.33
C GLU A 147 -27.03 -7.40 7.54
N SER A 148 -26.30 -8.34 8.13
CA SER A 148 -25.88 -9.61 7.48
C SER A 148 -25.00 -9.45 6.23
N ARG A 149 -24.29 -8.32 6.11
CA ARG A 149 -23.26 -8.13 5.07
C ARG A 149 -21.93 -8.70 5.54
N VAL A 150 -21.21 -9.36 4.63
CA VAL A 150 -19.86 -9.86 4.86
C VAL A 150 -18.85 -8.80 4.42
N VAL A 151 -17.94 -8.45 5.31
CA VAL A 151 -16.90 -7.43 5.09
C VAL A 151 -15.56 -8.00 5.52
N ARG A 152 -14.55 -7.95 4.64
CA ARG A 152 -13.18 -8.39 4.97
C ARG A 152 -12.37 -7.18 5.39
N THR A 153 -11.59 -7.30 6.48
CA THR A 153 -10.74 -6.18 6.91
C THR A 153 -9.70 -5.80 5.87
N SER A 154 -9.26 -6.71 5.01
CA SER A 154 -8.32 -6.43 3.90
C SER A 154 -8.86 -5.44 2.85
N ASP A 155 -10.17 -5.22 2.80
CA ASP A 155 -10.81 -4.22 1.95
C ASP A 155 -10.94 -2.85 2.66
N LEU A 156 -10.69 -2.79 3.97
CA LEU A 156 -10.90 -1.61 4.81
C LEU A 156 -9.60 -0.84 5.07
N PHE A 157 -9.74 0.45 5.32
CA PHE A 157 -8.65 1.35 5.70
C PHE A 157 -8.76 1.69 7.19
N PHE A 158 -7.66 1.49 7.90
CA PHE A 158 -7.50 1.76 9.31
C PHE A 158 -6.72 3.07 9.51
N GLU A 159 -6.98 3.77 10.61
CA GLU A 159 -6.23 4.95 11.00
C GLU A 159 -5.19 4.59 12.05
N LYS A 160 -3.97 5.13 11.94
CA LYS A 160 -2.97 5.00 13.01
C LYS A 160 -3.41 5.82 14.22
N VAL A 161 -3.39 5.22 15.41
CA VAL A 161 -3.60 5.90 16.69
C VAL A 161 -2.29 5.93 17.46
N GLU A 162 -1.99 7.07 18.07
CA GLU A 162 -0.79 7.23 18.89
C GLU A 162 -0.92 6.44 20.21
N SER A 163 0.14 5.70 20.57
CA SER A 163 0.28 5.05 21.87
C SER A 163 1.34 5.76 22.72
N ALA A 164 1.14 5.74 24.04
CA ALA A 164 2.17 6.17 24.99
C ALA A 164 3.32 5.16 25.13
N ASN A 165 3.09 3.90 24.71
CA ASN A 165 4.12 2.87 24.67
C ASN A 165 4.79 2.86 23.28
N PRO A 166 6.09 3.16 23.17
CA PRO A 166 6.77 3.17 21.86
C PRO A 166 6.87 1.78 21.22
N MET A 167 6.70 0.70 22.00
CA MET A 167 6.65 -0.67 21.52
C MET A 167 5.24 -1.13 21.17
N GLU A 168 4.27 -0.23 21.10
CA GLU A 168 2.88 -0.51 20.71
C GLU A 168 2.50 0.31 19.48
N PHE A 169 1.90 -0.35 18.50
CA PHE A 169 1.36 0.25 17.29
C PHE A 169 -0.12 -0.09 17.17
N ILE A 170 -0.97 0.92 17.06
CA ILE A 170 -2.43 0.76 17.05
C ILE A 170 -2.99 1.20 15.70
N PHE A 171 -3.70 0.29 15.04
CA PHE A 171 -4.58 0.60 13.92
C PHE A 171 -6.03 0.55 14.38
N ARG A 172 -6.77 1.64 14.16
CA ARG A 172 -8.17 1.76 14.51
C ARG A 172 -9.05 1.80 13.28
N LEU A 173 -10.06 0.92 13.25
CA LEU A 173 -11.17 1.01 12.34
C LEU A 173 -12.34 1.72 13.04
N ASN A 174 -12.55 2.99 12.71
CA ASN A 174 -13.66 3.79 13.26
C ASN A 174 -14.98 3.40 12.57
N MET A 175 -15.84 2.64 13.25
CA MET A 175 -17.06 2.08 12.63
C MET A 175 -18.28 3.01 12.75
N ALA A 176 -18.39 3.80 13.82
CA ALA A 176 -19.28 4.97 13.97
C ALA A 176 -19.15 5.56 15.38
N ASP A 177 -19.29 6.87 15.56
CA ASP A 177 -19.20 7.55 16.87
C ASP A 177 -17.95 7.12 17.66
N ASN A 178 -18.13 6.43 18.80
CA ASN A 178 -17.07 5.87 19.63
C ASN A 178 -16.87 4.36 19.42
N ASN A 179 -17.58 3.75 18.47
CA ASN A 179 -17.51 2.32 18.19
C ASN A 179 -16.38 2.04 17.19
N HIS A 180 -15.47 1.16 17.58
CA HIS A 180 -14.28 0.88 16.79
C HIS A 180 -13.73 -0.53 17.04
N LEU A 181 -12.91 -0.96 16.09
CA LEU A 181 -12.11 -2.17 16.18
C LEU A 181 -10.63 -1.76 16.11
N ASP A 182 -9.88 -2.05 17.17
CA ASP A 182 -8.45 -1.79 17.25
C ASP A 182 -7.66 -3.07 17.01
N PHE A 183 -6.67 -2.96 16.13
CA PHE A 183 -5.59 -3.91 15.92
C PHE A 183 -4.36 -3.37 16.63
N VAL A 184 -3.97 -4.03 17.71
CA VAL A 184 -2.88 -3.58 18.59
C VAL A 184 -1.70 -4.53 18.45
N TYR A 185 -0.61 -4.01 17.90
CA TYR A 185 0.64 -4.73 17.70
C TYR A 185 1.64 -4.32 18.76
N THR A 186 2.17 -5.27 19.52
CA THR A 186 3.17 -4.96 20.57
C THR A 186 4.45 -5.75 20.34
N LEU A 187 5.54 -5.05 20.08
CA LEU A 187 6.88 -5.65 19.98
C LEU A 187 7.46 -5.88 21.38
N GLN A 188 8.27 -6.93 21.48
CA GLN A 188 9.09 -7.17 22.65
C GLN A 188 10.54 -6.72 22.38
N PRO A 189 11.23 -6.12 23.37
CA PRO A 189 12.67 -5.84 23.24
C PRO A 189 13.45 -7.14 23.00
N ASP A 190 14.48 -7.09 22.16
CA ASP A 190 15.40 -8.21 21.89
C ASP A 190 14.72 -9.55 21.53
N ASN A 191 13.56 -9.51 20.86
CA ASN A 191 12.78 -10.70 20.56
C ASN A 191 12.08 -10.59 19.19
N TYR A 192 11.92 -11.71 18.48
CA TYR A 192 11.16 -11.80 17.22
C TYR A 192 9.64 -11.94 17.44
N MET A 193 9.22 -12.17 18.69
CA MET A 193 7.80 -12.28 19.03
C MET A 193 7.11 -10.93 19.10
N MET A 194 5.95 -10.85 18.44
CA MET A 194 5.04 -9.72 18.48
C MET A 194 3.66 -10.17 18.96
N ASN A 195 3.10 -9.50 19.95
CA ASN A 195 1.70 -9.71 20.32
C ASN A 195 0.80 -8.99 19.32
N PHE A 196 -0.33 -9.60 19.00
CA PHE A 196 -1.36 -9.02 18.17
C PHE A 196 -2.72 -9.21 18.86
N ASP A 197 -3.24 -8.10 19.40
CA ASP A 197 -4.52 -8.09 20.10
C ASP A 197 -5.57 -7.40 19.24
N VAL A 198 -6.75 -8.02 19.16
CA VAL A 198 -7.92 -7.44 18.51
C VAL A 198 -8.91 -7.00 19.58
N ARG A 199 -9.17 -5.69 19.65
CA ARG A 199 -10.00 -5.07 20.69
C ARG A 199 -11.21 -4.39 20.06
N GLY A 200 -12.41 -4.79 20.46
CA GLY A 200 -13.66 -4.15 20.04
C GLY A 200 -14.22 -3.23 21.12
N GLN A 201 -14.72 -2.06 20.72
CA GLN A 201 -15.51 -1.18 21.58
C GLN A 201 -16.85 -0.88 20.90
N GLY A 202 -17.96 -1.21 21.58
CA GLY A 202 -19.31 -0.91 21.11
C GLY A 202 -19.74 -1.64 19.83
N LEU A 203 -19.13 -2.78 19.53
CA LEU A 203 -19.35 -3.51 18.28
C LEU A 203 -20.67 -4.29 18.26
N GLU A 204 -21.35 -4.46 19.40
CA GLU A 204 -22.65 -5.15 19.53
C GLU A 204 -23.77 -4.59 18.65
N ASN A 205 -23.69 -3.30 18.29
CA ASN A 205 -24.66 -2.66 17.40
C ASN A 205 -24.15 -2.58 15.95
N MET A 206 -22.91 -3.01 15.70
CA MET A 206 -22.24 -2.91 14.40
C MET A 206 -22.18 -4.26 13.70
N LEU A 207 -21.81 -5.31 14.43
CA LEU A 207 -21.72 -6.67 13.91
C LEU A 207 -22.98 -7.49 14.22
N SER A 208 -23.08 -8.66 13.60
CA SER A 208 -24.19 -9.59 13.79
C SER A 208 -24.32 -10.01 15.26
N MET A 209 -25.56 -10.13 15.71
CA MET A 209 -25.84 -10.58 17.08
C MET A 209 -25.30 -11.99 17.31
N GLY A 210 -24.55 -12.16 18.41
CA GLY A 210 -24.02 -13.45 18.81
C GLY A 210 -22.69 -13.83 18.13
N THR A 211 -22.05 -12.94 17.38
CA THR A 211 -20.69 -13.15 16.89
C THR A 211 -19.74 -13.37 18.07
N ASN A 212 -19.21 -14.58 18.18
CA ASN A 212 -18.27 -15.02 19.22
C ASN A 212 -16.97 -15.61 18.63
N SER A 213 -16.89 -15.63 17.31
CA SER A 213 -15.72 -16.04 16.55
C SER A 213 -15.58 -15.17 15.31
N VAL A 214 -14.40 -15.22 14.72
CA VAL A 214 -14.06 -14.52 13.48
C VAL A 214 -13.27 -15.44 12.58
N ASP A 215 -13.58 -15.44 11.28
CA ASP A 215 -12.78 -16.15 10.29
C ASP A 215 -11.54 -15.30 9.97
N ILE A 216 -10.38 -15.95 9.98
CA ILE A 216 -9.07 -15.37 9.69
C ILE A 216 -8.50 -16.06 8.47
N ASP A 217 -8.10 -15.27 7.48
CA ASP A 217 -7.26 -15.70 6.37
C ASP A 217 -5.85 -15.16 6.57
N TRP A 218 -4.85 -16.04 6.49
CA TRP A 218 -3.44 -15.66 6.47
C TRP A 218 -2.71 -16.39 5.35
N ASN A 219 -2.23 -15.62 4.37
CA ASN A 219 -1.63 -16.13 3.15
C ASN A 219 -0.23 -15.55 2.99
N VAL A 220 0.73 -16.40 2.64
CA VAL A 220 2.10 -15.97 2.36
C VAL A 220 2.64 -16.70 1.15
N LYS A 221 3.14 -15.94 0.19
CA LYS A 221 3.88 -16.42 -0.98
C LYS A 221 5.37 -16.30 -0.70
N MET A 222 5.99 -17.41 -0.37
CA MET A 222 7.35 -17.45 0.17
C MET A 222 8.41 -17.28 -0.93
N ARG A 223 9.36 -16.36 -0.72
CA ARG A 223 10.46 -16.08 -1.64
C ARG A 223 11.57 -17.10 -1.54
N ALA A 224 12.29 -17.35 -2.64
CA ALA A 224 13.60 -18.00 -2.57
C ALA A 224 14.63 -17.02 -1.97
N GLN A 225 15.03 -17.24 -0.72
CA GLN A 225 16.03 -16.40 -0.03
C GLN A 225 17.47 -16.94 -0.16
N GLU A 226 17.60 -18.20 -0.58
CA GLU A 226 18.87 -18.94 -0.68
C GLU A 226 19.29 -19.19 -2.14
N ARG A 227 20.61 -19.32 -2.39
CA ARG A 227 21.15 -19.59 -3.74
C ARG A 227 20.61 -20.88 -4.37
N GLY A 228 20.20 -21.85 -3.56
CA GLY A 228 19.80 -23.18 -3.99
C GLY A 228 18.30 -23.44 -3.88
N ARG A 229 17.53 -23.13 -4.93
CA ARG A 229 16.06 -23.37 -4.97
C ARG A 229 15.65 -24.80 -4.61
N LYS A 230 16.41 -25.81 -5.06
CA LYS A 230 16.14 -27.22 -4.72
C LYS A 230 16.19 -27.49 -3.21
N PHE A 231 17.15 -26.89 -2.51
CA PHE A 231 17.26 -27.04 -1.05
C PHE A 231 16.18 -26.22 -0.35
N ALA A 232 15.96 -24.98 -0.80
CA ALA A 232 14.88 -24.15 -0.29
C ALA A 232 13.52 -24.86 -0.37
N ASN A 233 13.17 -25.44 -1.52
CA ASN A 233 11.94 -26.24 -1.70
C ASN A 233 11.86 -27.47 -0.79
N ARG A 234 13.00 -28.15 -0.57
CA ARG A 234 13.06 -29.36 0.26
C ARG A 234 12.80 -29.06 1.73
N TYR A 235 13.27 -27.92 2.24
CA TYR A 235 13.12 -27.58 3.65
C TYR A 235 11.93 -26.65 3.94
N ALA A 236 11.38 -26.03 2.91
CA ALA A 236 10.15 -25.25 2.97
C ALA A 236 8.94 -26.14 3.31
N MET A 237 8.22 -25.83 4.37
CA MET A 237 7.06 -26.60 4.82
C MET A 237 6.06 -25.76 5.61
N LEU A 238 4.79 -26.13 5.51
CA LEU A 238 3.75 -25.69 6.46
C LEU A 238 3.71 -26.69 7.61
N GLN A 239 3.90 -26.20 8.84
CA GLN A 239 3.76 -26.98 10.07
C GLN A 239 2.61 -26.43 10.90
N TYR A 240 2.02 -27.27 11.74
CA TYR A 240 1.01 -26.84 12.70
C TYR A 240 1.06 -27.70 13.96
N LYS A 241 0.61 -27.15 15.07
CA LYS A 241 0.57 -27.85 16.36
C LYS A 241 -0.86 -27.93 16.87
N TYR A 242 -1.30 -29.12 17.24
CA TYR A 242 -2.55 -29.30 17.96
C TYR A 242 -2.44 -28.76 19.39
N GLU A 243 -3.56 -28.33 19.96
CA GLU A 243 -3.60 -27.92 21.38
C GLU A 243 -3.15 -29.05 22.33
N GLY A 244 -3.32 -30.32 21.92
CA GLY A 244 -2.87 -31.53 22.61
C GLY A 244 -1.42 -31.96 22.35
N ASP A 245 -0.55 -31.01 21.98
CA ASP A 245 0.92 -31.08 21.82
C ASP A 245 1.53 -31.57 20.49
N ASP A 246 0.89 -32.47 19.74
CA ASP A 246 1.52 -33.03 18.54
C ASP A 246 1.75 -31.98 17.44
N VAL A 247 2.98 -31.97 16.89
CA VAL A 247 3.34 -31.14 15.72
C VAL A 247 3.27 -31.99 14.47
N GLU A 248 2.48 -31.55 13.51
CA GLU A 248 2.36 -32.16 12.19
C GLU A 248 2.79 -31.17 11.09
N LYS A 249 2.88 -31.68 9.86
CA LYS A 249 3.26 -30.91 8.68
C LYS A 249 2.49 -31.36 7.45
N LEU A 250 2.31 -30.42 6.52
CA LEU A 250 1.88 -30.76 5.16
C LEU A 250 3.05 -31.32 4.34
N SER A 251 2.74 -31.84 3.15
CA SER A 251 3.77 -32.40 2.27
C SER A 251 4.80 -31.35 1.84
N GLU A 252 6.07 -31.70 1.93
CA GLU A 252 7.19 -30.89 1.41
C GLU A 252 7.34 -31.01 -0.12
N ALA A 253 6.85 -32.12 -0.71
CA ALA A 253 7.23 -32.54 -2.05
C ALA A 253 6.16 -32.30 -3.13
N LYS A 254 4.95 -31.91 -2.75
CA LYS A 254 3.82 -31.67 -3.66
C LYS A 254 2.80 -30.73 -3.02
N ASP A 255 1.87 -30.27 -3.84
CA ASP A 255 0.69 -29.55 -3.37
C ASP A 255 -0.06 -30.39 -2.33
N SER A 256 -0.49 -29.71 -1.27
CA SER A 256 -1.11 -30.34 -0.11
C SER A 256 -2.18 -29.43 0.43
N HIS A 257 -3.30 -30.02 0.79
CA HIS A 257 -4.43 -29.34 1.40
C HIS A 257 -4.98 -30.25 2.51
N LYS A 258 -5.39 -29.66 3.64
CA LYS A 258 -5.92 -30.40 4.78
C LYS A 258 -6.94 -29.57 5.55
N ASP A 259 -8.13 -30.13 5.71
CA ASP A 259 -9.11 -29.69 6.69
C ASP A 259 -8.85 -30.37 8.04
N ILE A 260 -8.79 -29.59 9.10
CA ILE A 260 -8.46 -30.05 10.45
C ILE A 260 -9.56 -29.60 11.42
N SER A 261 -10.31 -30.57 11.94
CA SER A 261 -11.40 -30.34 12.90
C SER A 261 -10.92 -30.09 14.33
N SER A 262 -9.72 -30.58 14.68
CA SER A 262 -9.12 -30.38 16.00
C SER A 262 -8.58 -28.97 16.16
N ARG A 263 -8.51 -28.49 17.41
CA ARG A 263 -7.95 -27.16 17.72
C ARG A 263 -6.44 -27.12 17.48
N LEU A 264 -5.97 -26.03 16.90
CA LEU A 264 -4.56 -25.76 16.67
C LEU A 264 -4.07 -24.63 17.58
N SER A 265 -2.91 -24.78 18.20
CA SER A 265 -2.28 -23.69 18.97
C SER A 265 -1.53 -22.72 18.06
N TRP A 266 -0.92 -23.23 16.99
CA TRP A 266 -0.20 -22.40 16.02
C TRP A 266 -0.11 -23.06 14.65
N VAL A 267 0.12 -22.22 13.65
CA VAL A 267 0.45 -22.59 12.27
C VAL A 267 1.73 -21.83 11.87
N ALA A 268 2.66 -22.53 11.24
CA ALA A 268 3.96 -22.00 10.84
C ALA A 268 4.19 -22.17 9.33
N PHE A 269 4.55 -21.08 8.67
CA PHE A 269 5.07 -21.05 7.31
C PHE A 269 6.59 -20.97 7.39
N LYS A 270 7.24 -22.09 7.15
CA LYS A 270 8.68 -22.25 7.37
C LYS A 270 9.41 -22.39 6.03
N ASP A 271 10.52 -21.68 5.89
CA ASP A 271 11.53 -21.91 4.85
C ASP A 271 12.68 -22.81 5.35
N GLN A 272 13.85 -22.72 4.71
CA GLN A 272 15.01 -23.50 5.12
C GLN A 272 15.56 -23.11 6.51
N PHE A 273 15.55 -21.83 6.85
CA PHE A 273 16.22 -21.27 8.04
C PHE A 273 15.30 -20.42 8.93
N PHE A 274 14.24 -19.84 8.36
CA PHE A 274 13.31 -18.93 9.01
C PHE A 274 11.88 -19.50 8.97
N ALA A 275 11.03 -18.93 9.82
CA ALA A 275 9.61 -19.22 9.83
C ALA A 275 8.84 -17.97 10.22
N ALA A 276 7.64 -17.82 9.67
CA ALA A 276 6.60 -16.98 10.23
C ALA A 276 5.60 -17.91 10.92
N VAL A 277 5.24 -17.62 12.17
CA VAL A 277 4.35 -18.46 12.98
C VAL A 277 3.22 -17.61 13.52
N PHE A 278 1.99 -18.06 13.29
CA PHE A 278 0.79 -17.44 13.85
C PHE A 278 0.23 -18.30 14.99
N ILE A 279 0.15 -17.72 16.17
CA ILE A 279 -0.14 -18.38 17.43
C ILE A 279 -1.45 -17.82 17.99
N ASN A 280 -2.31 -18.69 18.49
CA ASN A 280 -3.51 -18.31 19.22
C ASN A 280 -3.59 -19.10 20.54
N LYS A 281 -3.52 -18.38 21.66
CA LYS A 281 -3.57 -18.99 23.00
C LYS A 281 -4.88 -19.70 23.30
N ASP A 282 -5.99 -19.24 22.70
CA ASP A 282 -7.32 -19.83 22.83
C ASP A 282 -7.60 -20.92 21.77
N GLY A 283 -6.64 -21.14 20.88
CA GLY A 283 -6.68 -22.13 19.80
C GLY A 283 -7.53 -21.73 18.60
N PHE A 284 -7.07 -22.13 17.42
CA PHE A 284 -7.78 -22.01 16.15
C PHE A 284 -8.69 -23.21 15.92
N SER A 285 -9.90 -22.99 15.41
CA SER A 285 -10.86 -24.02 14.99
C SER A 285 -11.21 -23.91 13.51
N SER A 286 -11.93 -24.87 12.96
CA SER A 286 -12.39 -24.85 11.56
C SER A 286 -11.24 -24.58 10.58
N ASN A 287 -10.15 -25.33 10.73
CA ASN A 287 -8.86 -25.00 10.12
C ASN A 287 -8.75 -25.62 8.71
N GLU A 288 -8.46 -24.79 7.72
CA GLU A 288 -8.15 -25.16 6.35
C GLU A 288 -6.72 -24.71 6.04
N LEU A 289 -5.80 -25.66 5.85
CA LEU A 289 -4.40 -25.38 5.57
C LEU A 289 -4.03 -25.84 4.17
N SER A 290 -3.31 -25.02 3.41
CA SER A 290 -2.79 -25.44 2.11
C SER A 290 -1.37 -24.94 1.84
N SER A 291 -0.66 -25.73 1.04
CA SER A 291 0.68 -25.46 0.53
C SER A 291 0.70 -25.82 -0.94
N GLN A 292 1.04 -24.87 -1.80
CA GLN A 292 1.17 -25.05 -3.24
C GLN A 292 2.59 -24.76 -3.68
N MET A 293 3.13 -25.57 -4.59
CA MET A 293 4.43 -25.34 -5.18
C MET A 293 4.35 -24.30 -6.29
N GLU A 294 5.27 -23.35 -6.26
CA GLU A 294 5.36 -22.34 -7.32
C GLU A 294 6.15 -22.87 -8.51
N SER A 295 5.85 -22.34 -9.70
CA SER A 295 6.56 -22.72 -10.93
C SER A 295 8.07 -22.52 -10.80
N GLU A 296 8.86 -23.32 -11.51
CA GLU A 296 10.33 -23.25 -11.43
C GLU A 296 10.89 -21.90 -11.93
N GLN A 297 10.12 -21.14 -12.71
CA GLN A 297 10.46 -19.80 -13.18
C GLN A 297 10.03 -18.69 -12.21
N SER A 298 9.24 -19.01 -11.19
CA SER A 298 8.78 -18.05 -10.19
C SER A 298 9.91 -17.66 -9.24
N PRO A 299 10.04 -16.38 -8.84
CA PRO A 299 10.95 -15.99 -7.76
C PRO A 299 10.51 -16.54 -6.39
N TYR A 300 9.29 -17.06 -6.32
CA TYR A 300 8.69 -17.68 -5.13
C TYR A 300 8.81 -19.20 -5.19
N ILE A 301 8.87 -19.86 -4.03
CA ILE A 301 9.04 -21.31 -3.91
C ILE A 301 7.73 -22.02 -3.56
N LYS A 302 6.93 -21.46 -2.65
CA LYS A 302 5.66 -22.02 -2.23
C LYS A 302 4.68 -20.92 -1.85
N SER A 303 3.41 -21.18 -2.06
CA SER A 303 2.30 -20.37 -1.55
C SER A 303 1.61 -21.13 -0.42
N TYR A 304 1.51 -20.50 0.74
CA TYR A 304 0.85 -21.03 1.92
C TYR A 304 -0.43 -20.26 2.22
N MET A 305 -1.42 -20.99 2.71
CA MET A 305 -2.71 -20.45 3.13
C MET A 305 -3.12 -21.13 4.43
N MET A 306 -3.62 -20.31 5.35
CA MET A 306 -4.37 -20.72 6.52
C MET A 306 -5.72 -19.99 6.49
N ARG A 307 -6.82 -20.75 6.56
CA ARG A 307 -8.11 -20.22 7.02
C ARG A 307 -8.49 -20.88 8.32
N SER A 308 -8.85 -20.09 9.30
CA SER A 308 -9.22 -20.59 10.62
C SER A 308 -10.22 -19.68 11.29
N GLN A 309 -10.96 -20.23 12.24
CA GLN A 309 -11.74 -19.45 13.19
C GLN A 309 -10.98 -19.24 14.48
N ALA A 310 -11.09 -18.05 15.05
CA ALA A 310 -10.61 -17.74 16.39
C ALA A 310 -11.74 -17.14 17.21
N ALA A 311 -11.66 -17.30 18.54
CA ALA A 311 -12.59 -16.65 19.45
C ALA A 311 -12.47 -15.12 19.31
N PHE A 312 -13.60 -14.44 19.26
CA PHE A 312 -13.67 -12.99 19.12
C PHE A 312 -14.71 -12.43 20.07
N ASN A 313 -14.35 -11.35 20.77
CA ASN A 313 -15.25 -10.69 21.71
C ASN A 313 -15.51 -9.25 21.30
N MET A 314 -16.78 -8.97 21.03
CA MET A 314 -17.25 -7.68 20.56
C MET A 314 -17.26 -6.58 21.63
N ARG A 315 -17.27 -6.97 22.92
CA ARG A 315 -17.44 -6.04 24.05
C ARG A 315 -16.11 -5.52 24.64
N GLY A 316 -14.98 -6.08 24.19
CA GLY A 316 -13.66 -5.67 24.65
C GLY A 316 -13.29 -6.08 26.08
N ASP A 317 -14.12 -6.87 26.77
CA ASP A 317 -13.81 -7.43 28.09
C ASP A 317 -12.89 -8.65 28.03
N ARG A 318 -12.61 -9.16 26.84
CA ARG A 318 -11.58 -10.18 26.56
C ARG A 318 -10.90 -9.88 25.24
N GLU A 319 -9.58 -9.85 25.25
CA GLU A 319 -8.75 -9.64 24.05
C GLU A 319 -8.59 -10.96 23.27
N ALA A 320 -8.60 -10.90 21.94
CA ALA A 320 -8.16 -12.02 21.13
C ALA A 320 -6.63 -12.02 21.12
N ASN A 321 -6.03 -12.87 21.97
CA ASN A 321 -4.59 -12.87 22.25
C ASN A 321 -3.81 -13.68 21.20
N PHE A 322 -3.56 -13.08 20.04
CA PHE A 322 -2.70 -13.68 19.04
C PHE A 322 -1.24 -13.28 19.24
N GLN A 323 -0.33 -14.07 18.67
CA GLN A 323 1.07 -13.70 18.55
C GLN A 323 1.59 -14.08 17.17
N PHE A 324 2.46 -13.22 16.63
CA PHE A 324 3.31 -13.53 15.50
C PHE A 324 4.74 -13.76 16.00
N TYR A 325 5.42 -14.76 15.44
CA TYR A 325 6.86 -15.00 15.60
C TYR A 325 7.48 -15.14 14.22
#